data_AF-A0A0G4NKG2-F1
#
_entry.id   AF-A0A0G4NKG2-F1
#
_cell.length_a   1.000
_cell.length_b   1.000
_cell.length_c   1.000
_cell.angle_alpha   90.00
_cell.angle_beta   90.00
_cell.angle_gamma   90.00
#
_symmetry.space_group_name_H-M   'P 1'
#
loop_
_entity.id
_entity.type
_entity.pdbx_description
1 polymer ?
#
loop_
_entity_poly.entity_id
_entity_poly.type
_entity_poly.pdbx_seq_one_letter_code
_entity_poly.pdbx_strand_id
1 'polypeptide(L)'
;TKYFGEFHEASGKYVISAAWQSGLSNGARAGEVFGLIIAGWMTDRWGYRYTTMANLVAMIGFIFILFFAPNVQVLVVGQILCGIPWGAFQSVTPAYASEVAPVILRPFCTTFINACW
;
A
#
# COMPACT_ATOMS: atom_id res chain seq x y z
N THR A 1 -3.79 -6.23 21.36
CA THR A 1 -3.70 -7.67 21.01
C THR A 1 -4.88 -8.51 21.47
N LYS A 2 -5.63 -8.14 22.53
CA LYS A 2 -6.87 -8.84 22.94
C LYS A 2 -8.05 -8.75 21.95
N TYR A 3 -8.05 -7.75 21.06
CA TYR A 3 -9.16 -7.46 20.13
C TYR A 3 -9.09 -8.19 18.78
N PHE A 4 -7.96 -8.88 18.48
CA PHE A 4 -7.68 -9.38 17.12
C PHE A 4 -7.14 -10.82 17.05
N GLY A 5 -6.86 -11.47 18.18
CA GLY A 5 -6.25 -12.81 18.19
C GLY A 5 -7.17 -13.86 18.80
N GLU A 6 -7.09 -15.08 18.28
CA GLU A 6 -7.58 -16.27 18.99
C GLU A 6 -6.54 -16.65 20.06
N PHE A 7 -7.01 -17.17 21.20
CA PHE A 7 -6.14 -17.55 22.31
C PHE A 7 -5.49 -18.92 22.00
N HIS A 8 -4.20 -18.93 21.69
CA HIS A 8 -3.46 -20.17 21.48
C HIS A 8 -2.87 -20.67 22.81
N GLU A 9 -3.43 -21.76 23.35
CA GLU A 9 -3.04 -22.38 24.63
C GLU A 9 -1.54 -22.80 24.69
N ALA A 10 -0.91 -23.10 23.55
CA ALA A 10 0.48 -23.54 23.50
C ALA A 10 1.53 -22.43 23.75
N SER A 11 1.15 -21.14 23.66
CA SER A 11 2.11 -20.02 23.77
C SER A 11 1.65 -18.86 24.66
N GLY A 12 0.44 -18.96 25.25
CA GLY A 12 -0.08 -17.95 26.20
C GLY A 12 -0.25 -16.55 25.61
N LYS A 13 -0.24 -16.42 24.28
CA LYS A 13 -0.32 -15.16 23.54
C LYS A 13 -1.52 -15.17 22.60
N TYR A 14 -2.13 -14.01 22.42
CA TYR A 14 -3.14 -13.77 21.38
C TYR A 14 -2.43 -13.72 20.04
N VAL A 15 -2.66 -14.72 19.19
CA VAL A 15 -2.06 -14.81 17.84
C VAL A 15 -3.17 -14.65 16.80
N ILE A 16 -2.89 -13.87 15.75
CA ILE A 16 -3.79 -13.77 14.60
C ILE A 16 -3.70 -15.10 13.85
N SER A 17 -4.84 -15.76 13.61
CA SER A 17 -4.89 -17.02 12.86
C SER A 17 -4.16 -16.90 11.52
N ALA A 18 -3.49 -17.97 11.08
CA ALA A 18 -2.74 -17.99 9.82
C ALA A 18 -3.61 -17.61 8.61
N ALA A 19 -4.91 -17.93 8.64
CA ALA A 19 -5.86 -17.52 7.62
C ALA A 19 -6.02 -15.99 7.54
N TRP A 20 -6.10 -15.32 8.69
CA TRP A 20 -6.22 -13.85 8.76
C TRP A 20 -4.91 -13.14 8.43
N GLN A 21 -3.76 -13.69 8.83
CA GLN A 21 -2.45 -13.18 8.39
C GLN A 21 -2.30 -13.25 6.87
N SER A 22 -2.73 -14.37 6.27
CA SER A 22 -2.73 -14.54 4.82
C SER A 22 -3.73 -13.58 4.15
N GLY A 23 -4.90 -13.37 4.76
CA GLY A 23 -5.91 -12.42 4.29
C GLY A 23 -5.40 -10.97 4.29
N LEU A 24 -4.65 -10.56 5.32
CA LEU A 24 -4.04 -9.22 5.39
C LEU A 24 -3.00 -9.02 4.27
N SER A 25 -2.10 -9.99 4.08
CA SER A 25 -1.06 -9.90 3.06
C SER A 25 -1.65 -9.94 1.64
N ASN A 26 -2.50 -10.93 1.35
CA ASN A 26 -3.11 -11.07 0.03
C ASN A 26 -4.10 -9.95 -0.27
N GLY A 27 -4.79 -9.43 0.74
CA GLY A 27 -5.66 -8.27 0.62
C GLY A 27 -4.90 -7.02 0.20
N ALA A 28 -3.74 -6.76 0.82
CA ALA A 28 -2.86 -5.66 0.41
C ALA A 28 -2.45 -5.78 -1.07
N ARG A 29 -2.03 -6.98 -1.49
CA ARG A 29 -1.62 -7.24 -2.89
C ARG A 29 -2.77 -7.06 -3.88
N ALA A 30 -3.98 -7.49 -3.54
CA ALA A 30 -5.15 -7.22 -4.37
C ALA A 30 -5.39 -5.71 -4.52
N GLY A 31 -5.32 -4.96 -3.41
CA GLY A 31 -5.40 -3.49 -3.42
C GLY A 31 -4.33 -2.84 -4.29
N GLU A 32 -3.08 -3.32 -4.23
CA GLU A 32 -1.97 -2.84 -5.06
C GLU A 32 -2.26 -2.99 -6.56
N VAL A 33 -2.82 -4.11 -6.99
CA VAL A 33 -3.18 -4.33 -8.41
C VAL A 33 -4.21 -3.31 -8.89
N PHE A 34 -5.26 -3.05 -8.10
CA PHE A 34 -6.24 -2.03 -8.45
C PHE A 34 -5.62 -0.62 -8.43
N GLY A 35 -4.77 -0.34 -7.46
CA GLY A 35 -4.00 0.90 -7.34
C GLY A 35 -3.15 1.19 -8.57
N LEU A 36 -2.42 0.20 -9.06
CA LEU A 36 -1.58 0.30 -10.26
C LEU A 36 -2.40 0.69 -11.50
N ILE A 37 -3.54 0.04 -11.72
CA ILE A 37 -4.40 0.30 -12.89
C ILE A 37 -4.99 1.71 -12.82
N ILE A 38 -5.55 2.09 -11.67
CA ILE A 38 -6.16 3.42 -11.47
C ILE A 38 -5.09 4.51 -11.61
N ALA A 39 -3.92 4.31 -11.01
CA ALA A 39 -2.85 5.30 -11.05
C ALA A 39 -2.28 5.50 -12.46
N GLY A 40 -2.18 4.45 -13.28
CA GLY A 40 -1.81 4.57 -14.68
C GLY A 40 -2.78 5.49 -15.43
N TRP A 41 -4.08 5.20 -15.33
CA TRP A 41 -5.12 6.01 -15.97
C TRP A 41 -5.15 7.46 -15.48
N MET A 42 -5.01 7.68 -14.17
CA MET A 42 -4.97 9.04 -13.59
C MET A 42 -3.74 9.82 -14.05
N THR A 43 -2.59 9.16 -14.14
CA THR A 43 -1.33 9.79 -14.58
C THR A 43 -1.39 10.20 -16.04
N ASP A 44 -1.98 9.38 -16.91
CA ASP A 44 -2.17 9.74 -18.32
C ASP A 44 -3.12 10.92 -18.50
N ARG A 45 -4.15 11.02 -17.64
CA ARG A 45 -5.19 12.06 -17.76
C ARG A 45 -4.81 13.40 -17.12
N TRP A 46 -4.18 13.35 -15.94
CA TRP A 46 -3.93 14.52 -15.07
C TRP A 46 -2.45 14.77 -14.77
N GLY A 47 -1.56 13.87 -15.18
CA GLY A 47 -0.11 13.96 -14.96
C GLY A 47 0.34 13.52 -13.57
N TYR A 48 1.66 13.32 -13.42
CA TYR A 48 2.30 12.77 -12.23
C TYR A 48 2.06 13.55 -10.93
N ARG A 49 2.03 14.90 -11.01
CA ARG A 49 1.93 15.77 -9.83
C ARG A 49 0.60 15.57 -9.10
N TYR A 50 -0.51 15.67 -9.83
CA TYR A 50 -1.85 15.57 -9.23
C TYR A 50 -2.16 14.14 -8.79
N THR A 51 -1.75 13.14 -9.57
CA THR A 51 -1.91 11.73 -9.18
C THR A 51 -1.17 11.41 -7.88
N THR A 52 0.09 11.85 -7.75
CA THR A 52 0.86 11.64 -6.51
C THR A 52 0.22 12.34 -5.31
N MET A 53 -0.22 13.59 -5.47
CA MET A 53 -0.91 14.33 -4.39
C MET A 53 -2.21 13.65 -3.95
N ALA A 54 -3.03 13.19 -4.90
CA ALA A 54 -4.27 12.48 -4.59
C ALA A 54 -4.01 11.17 -3.83
N ASN A 55 -3.00 10.39 -4.25
CA ASN A 55 -2.61 9.16 -3.56
C ASN A 55 -2.08 9.41 -2.15
N LEU A 56 -1.33 10.48 -1.93
CA LEU A 56 -0.87 10.87 -0.59
C LEU A 56 -2.05 11.22 0.34
N VAL A 57 -3.03 11.99 -0.16
CA VAL A 57 -4.24 12.33 0.60
C VAL A 57 -5.08 11.08 0.90
N ALA A 58 -5.25 10.19 -0.10
CA ALA A 58 -5.93 8.92 0.09
C ALA A 58 -5.23 8.04 1.13
N MET A 59 -3.89 7.98 1.10
CA MET A 59 -3.10 7.23 2.08
C MET A 59 -3.30 7.75 3.50
N ILE A 60 -3.32 9.08 3.70
CA ILE A 60 -3.60 9.68 5.02
C ILE A 60 -4.98 9.22 5.51
N GLY A 61 -6.00 9.25 4.65
CA GLY A 61 -7.35 8.80 4.99
C GLY A 61 -7.43 7.33 5.36
N PHE A 62 -6.79 6.45 4.58
CA PHE A 62 -6.87 5.00 4.79
C PHE A 62 -6.08 4.51 6.01
N ILE A 63 -4.99 5.21 6.39
CA ILE A 63 -4.24 4.89 7.62
C ILE A 63 -5.13 5.02 8.86
N PHE A 64 -6.07 5.98 8.90
CA PHE A 64 -6.99 6.11 10.02
C PHE A 64 -7.90 4.88 10.16
N ILE A 65 -8.30 4.25 9.05
CA ILE A 65 -9.11 3.02 9.07
C ILE A 65 -8.33 1.88 9.73
N LEU A 66 -7.04 1.76 9.41
CA LEU A 66 -6.16 0.77 10.04
C LEU A 66 -5.96 1.06 11.53
N PHE A 67 -5.73 2.32 11.88
CA PHE A 67 -5.45 2.73 13.25
C PHE A 67 -6.65 2.54 14.18
N PHE A 68 -7.86 2.88 13.71
CA PHE A 68 -9.10 2.76 14.48
C PHE A 68 -9.83 1.43 14.25
N ALA A 69 -9.21 0.44 13.62
CA ALA A 69 -9.84 -0.85 13.35
C ALA A 69 -10.31 -1.51 14.67
N PRO A 70 -11.60 -1.87 14.83
CA PRO A 70 -12.08 -2.53 16.03
C PRO A 70 -12.01 -4.07 15.95
N ASN A 71 -11.84 -4.63 14.75
CA ASN A 71 -11.79 -6.07 14.51
C ASN A 71 -10.93 -6.42 13.28
N VAL A 72 -10.58 -7.70 13.14
CA VAL A 72 -9.65 -8.18 12.09
C VAL A 72 -10.21 -7.96 10.68
N GLN A 73 -11.54 -8.00 10.51
CA GLN A 73 -12.18 -7.78 9.21
C GLN A 73 -11.97 -6.34 8.74
N VAL A 74 -12.18 -5.35 9.61
CA VAL A 74 -11.92 -3.93 9.31
C VAL A 74 -10.43 -3.70 9.07
N LEU A 75 -9.55 -4.42 9.78
CA LEU A 75 -8.12 -4.37 9.52
C LEU A 75 -7.78 -4.86 8.11
N VAL A 76 -8.36 -5.98 7.66
CA VAL A 76 -8.17 -6.48 6.28
C VAL A 76 -8.70 -5.50 5.24
N VAL A 77 -9.89 -4.92 5.45
CA VAL A 77 -10.44 -3.92 4.55
C VAL A 77 -9.55 -2.67 4.49
N GLY A 78 -9.08 -2.19 5.65
CA GLY A 78 -8.12 -1.09 5.73
C GLY A 78 -6.82 -1.40 4.98
N GLN A 79 -6.36 -2.64 5.04
CA GLN A 79 -5.14 -3.08 4.35
C GLN A 79 -5.33 -3.12 2.82
N ILE A 80 -6.49 -3.59 2.35
CA ILE A 80 -6.86 -3.55 0.92
C ILE A 80 -6.91 -2.09 0.43
N LEU A 81 -7.55 -1.20 1.20
CA LEU A 81 -7.66 0.21 0.85
C LEU A 81 -6.30 0.91 0.83
N CYS A 82 -5.43 0.65 1.82
CA CYS A 82 -4.05 1.16 1.81
C CYS A 82 -3.19 0.57 0.69
N GLY A 83 -3.51 -0.65 0.24
CA GLY A 83 -2.88 -1.27 -0.93
C GLY A 83 -3.04 -0.43 -2.20
N ILE A 84 -4.15 0.30 -2.36
CA ILE A 84 -4.42 1.10 -3.56
C ILE A 84 -3.37 2.23 -3.72
N PRO A 85 -3.14 3.13 -2.75
CA PRO A 85 -2.04 4.09 -2.82
C PRO A 85 -0.66 3.43 -2.94
N TRP A 86 -0.41 2.32 -2.25
CA TRP A 86 0.88 1.62 -2.33
C TRP A 86 1.20 1.11 -3.74
N GLY A 87 0.22 0.48 -4.40
CA GLY A 87 0.37 0.05 -5.79
C GLY A 87 0.55 1.24 -6.73
N ALA A 88 -0.18 2.33 -6.50
CA ALA A 88 0.02 3.54 -7.27
C ALA A 88 1.46 4.10 -7.15
N PHE A 89 2.03 4.09 -5.95
CA PHE A 89 3.40 4.55 -5.74
C PHE A 89 4.46 3.65 -6.41
N GLN A 90 4.19 2.35 -6.56
CA GLN A 90 5.08 1.43 -7.26
C GLN A 90 5.30 1.83 -8.73
N SER A 91 4.27 2.30 -9.45
CA SER A 91 4.40 2.68 -10.87
C SER A 91 4.70 4.16 -11.08
N VAL A 92 4.03 5.04 -10.35
CA VAL A 92 4.07 6.49 -10.60
C VAL A 92 5.42 7.08 -10.18
N THR A 93 5.99 6.63 -9.06
CA THR A 93 7.24 7.16 -8.51
C THR A 93 8.47 6.91 -9.40
N PRO A 94 8.77 5.67 -9.85
CA PRO A 94 9.91 5.44 -10.74
C PRO A 94 9.73 6.07 -12.11
N ALA A 95 8.49 6.09 -12.64
CA ALA A 95 8.20 6.76 -13.90
C ALA A 95 8.48 8.27 -13.80
N TYR A 96 7.96 8.94 -12.77
CA TYR A 96 8.23 10.35 -12.52
C TYR A 96 9.73 10.64 -12.32
N ALA A 97 10.42 9.81 -11.53
CA ALA A 97 11.86 9.96 -11.33
C ALA A 97 12.63 9.82 -12.64
N SER A 98 12.18 8.96 -13.56
CA SER A 98 12.84 8.78 -14.85
C SER A 98 12.71 10.00 -15.78
N GLU A 99 11.61 10.73 -15.68
CA GLU A 99 11.35 11.92 -16.49
C GLU A 99 12.11 13.15 -15.96
N VAL A 100 12.26 13.26 -14.64
CA VAL A 100 12.91 14.42 -14.00
C VAL A 100 14.43 14.25 -13.89
N ALA A 101 14.92 13.02 -13.74
CA ALA A 101 16.34 12.78 -13.55
C ALA A 101 17.14 12.99 -14.85
N PRO A 102 18.34 13.59 -14.77
CA PRO A 102 19.24 13.68 -15.90
C PRO A 102 19.70 12.27 -16.32
N VAL A 103 19.97 12.08 -17.61
CA VAL A 103 20.15 10.77 -18.25
C VAL A 103 21.14 9.86 -17.52
N ILE A 104 22.23 10.41 -16.98
CA ILE A 104 23.29 9.66 -16.29
C ILE A 104 22.83 9.17 -14.90
N LEU A 105 22.02 9.96 -14.18
CA LEU A 105 21.56 9.64 -12.83
C LEU A 105 20.26 8.84 -12.80
N ARG A 106 19.49 8.88 -13.90
CA ARG A 106 18.22 8.15 -14.06
C ARG A 106 18.24 6.71 -13.54
N PRO A 107 19.16 5.82 -13.97
CA PRO A 107 19.17 4.44 -13.50
C PRO A 107 19.43 4.32 -11.99
N PHE A 108 20.23 5.21 -11.40
CA PHE A 108 20.47 5.23 -9.96
C PHE A 108 19.21 5.65 -9.19
N CYS A 109 18.54 6.71 -9.64
CA CYS A 109 17.32 7.21 -9.01
C CYS A 109 16.18 6.17 -9.09
N THR A 110 15.97 5.53 -10.24
CA THR A 110 14.91 4.52 -10.39
C THR A 110 15.22 3.24 -9.62
N THR A 111 16.49 2.82 -9.57
CA THR A 111 16.89 1.63 -8.80
C THR A 111 16.77 1.86 -7.30
N PHE A 112 17.12 3.07 -6.83
CA PHE A 112 16.98 3.43 -5.42
C PHE A 112 15.52 3.35 -4.94
N ILE A 113 14.56 3.77 -5.77
CA ILE A 113 13.12 3.66 -5.44
C ILE A 113 12.71 2.20 -5.20
N ASN A 114 13.19 1.27 -6.04
CA ASN A 114 12.91 -0.15 -5.87
C ASN A 114 13.58 -0.75 -4.62
N ALA A 115 14.74 -0.21 -4.20
CA ALA A 115 15.43 -0.65 -3.00
C ALA A 115 14.76 -0.16 -1.69
N CYS A 116 13.95 0.89 -1.76
CA CYS A 116 13.17 1.41 -0.63
C CYS A 116 11.84 0.69 -0.42
N TRP A 117 11.52 -0.29 -1.27
CA TRP A 117 10.32 -1.12 -1.22
C TRP A 117 10.56 -2.37 -0.37
#